data_AF-A0A9E1VWN4-F1
#
_entry.id   AF-A0A9E1VWN4-F1
#
_cell.length_a   1.000
_cell.length_b   1.000
_cell.length_c   1.000
_cell.angle_alpha   90.00
_cell.angle_beta   90.00
_cell.angle_gamma   90.00
#
_symmetry.space_group_name_H-M   'P 1'
#
loop_
_entity.id
_entity.type
_entity.pdbx_description
1 polymer ?
#
loop_
_entity_poly.entity_id
_entity_poly.type
_entity_poly.pdbx_seq_one_letter_code
_entity_poly.pdbx_strand_id
1 'polypeptide(L)'
;MIIRVLMILRKGLCFVLLSVLFMAGCAQPKSCDCQIPRACCRGLMPQCKACEEGLSVEEWLAKTCPDGASDAHYGGWNEETQKEIWICEDTPREKIEIND
;
A
#
# COMPACT_ATOMS: atom_id res chain seq x y z
N MET A 1 -36.43 -14.42 39.14
CA MET A 1 -34.99 -14.76 38.92
C MET A 1 -34.69 -15.28 37.52
N ILE A 2 -35.59 -16.02 36.87
CA ILE A 2 -35.34 -16.71 35.58
C ILE A 2 -35.08 -15.72 34.42
N ILE A 3 -35.78 -14.58 34.39
CA ILE A 3 -35.68 -13.56 33.32
C ILE A 3 -34.31 -12.87 33.29
N ARG A 4 -33.69 -12.63 34.46
CA ARG A 4 -32.36 -12.01 34.56
C ARG A 4 -31.26 -12.94 34.07
N VAL A 5 -31.38 -14.25 34.34
CA VAL A 5 -30.43 -15.27 33.86
C VAL A 5 -30.50 -15.39 32.34
N LEU A 6 -31.70 -15.36 31.75
CA LEU A 6 -31.89 -15.43 30.30
C LEU A 6 -31.30 -14.21 29.56
N MET A 7 -31.42 -13.01 30.13
CA MET A 7 -30.83 -11.78 29.55
C MET A 7 -29.30 -11.76 29.63
N ILE A 8 -28.71 -12.30 30.69
CA ILE A 8 -27.25 -12.43 30.84
C ILE A 8 -26.70 -13.46 29.84
N LEU A 9 -27.41 -14.59 29.66
CA LEU A 9 -27.05 -15.62 28.68
C LEU A 9 -27.12 -15.09 27.25
N ARG A 10 -28.17 -14.30 26.93
CA ARG A 10 -28.38 -13.71 25.60
C ARG A 10 -27.38 -12.59 25.28
N LYS A 11 -26.98 -11.78 26.27
CA LYS A 11 -25.92 -10.77 26.12
C LYS A 11 -24.54 -11.40 25.98
N GLY A 12 -24.24 -12.45 26.76
CA GLY A 12 -22.99 -13.20 26.66
C GLY A 12 -22.83 -13.89 25.31
N LEU A 13 -23.88 -14.56 24.82
CA LEU A 13 -23.87 -15.22 23.51
C LEU A 13 -23.70 -14.21 22.36
N CYS A 14 -24.33 -13.03 22.46
CA CYS A 14 -24.20 -11.97 21.47
C CYS A 14 -22.78 -11.36 21.47
N PHE A 15 -22.18 -11.15 22.64
CA PHE A 15 -20.79 -10.66 22.77
C PHE A 15 -19.77 -11.65 22.21
N VAL A 16 -19.97 -12.95 22.43
CA VAL A 16 -19.11 -14.02 21.89
C VAL A 16 -19.28 -14.14 20.37
N LEU A 17 -20.48 -13.96 19.82
CA LEU A 17 -20.70 -13.97 18.37
C LEU A 17 -20.09 -12.73 17.70
N LEU A 18 -20.18 -11.55 18.32
CA LEU A 18 -19.58 -10.31 17.83
C LEU A 18 -18.04 -10.37 17.83
N SER A 19 -17.40 -11.00 18.82
CA SER A 19 -15.94 -11.13 18.85
C SER A 19 -15.38 -12.07 17.78
N VAL A 20 -16.14 -13.09 17.36
CA VAL A 20 -15.73 -14.00 16.27
C VAL A 20 -15.80 -13.31 14.90
N LEU A 21 -16.73 -12.37 14.69
CA LEU A 21 -16.87 -11.61 13.45
C LEU A 21 -15.77 -10.53 13.26
N PHE A 22 -15.20 -10.00 14.36
CA PHE A 22 -14.14 -9.00 14.31
C PHE A 22 -12.73 -9.58 14.05
N MET A 23 -12.58 -10.92 14.06
CA MET A 23 -11.31 -11.60 13.81
C MET A 23 -11.12 -12.05 12.35
N ALA A 24 -11.87 -11.47 11.41
CA ALA A 24 -11.46 -11.51 10.00
C ALA A 24 -10.31 -10.52 9.82
N GLY A 25 -9.09 -10.95 10.21
CA GLY A 25 -7.86 -10.21 9.97
C GLY A 25 -7.68 -9.92 8.48
N CYS A 26 -6.98 -8.82 8.17
CA CYS A 26 -6.64 -8.45 6.81
C CYS A 26 -5.99 -9.64 6.08
N ALA A 27 -6.53 -10.00 4.90
CA ALA A 27 -5.90 -10.97 4.02
C ALA A 27 -4.42 -10.60 3.83
N GLN A 28 -3.51 -11.54 4.07
CA GLN A 28 -2.08 -11.29 3.84
C GLN A 28 -1.92 -10.77 2.39
N PRO A 29 -1.29 -9.61 2.19
CA PRO A 29 -1.01 -9.15 0.84
C PRO A 29 -0.16 -10.23 0.18
N LYS A 30 -0.55 -10.64 -1.04
CA LYS A 30 0.33 -11.48 -1.86
C LYS A 30 1.65 -10.74 -1.92
N SER A 31 2.75 -11.40 -1.53
CA SER A 31 4.07 -10.82 -1.68
C SER A 31 4.23 -10.42 -3.14
N CYS A 32 4.48 -9.13 -3.40
CA CYS A 32 4.87 -8.69 -4.73
C CYS A 32 6.01 -9.58 -5.19
N ASP A 33 5.85 -10.29 -6.30
CA ASP A 33 6.85 -11.23 -6.85
C ASP A 33 8.00 -10.48 -7.54
N CYS A 34 8.45 -9.42 -6.88
CA CYS A 34 9.53 -8.58 -7.33
C CYS A 34 10.81 -9.13 -6.73
N GLN A 35 11.82 -9.35 -7.56
CA GLN A 35 13.16 -9.74 -7.11
C GLN A 35 13.90 -8.61 -6.35
N ILE A 36 13.18 -7.60 -5.86
CA ILE A 36 13.71 -6.40 -5.19
C ILE A 36 13.49 -6.52 -3.68
N PRO A 37 14.46 -6.10 -2.83
CA PRO A 37 14.38 -6.19 -1.37
C PRO A 37 13.06 -5.69 -0.78
N ARG A 38 12.64 -6.29 0.35
CA ARG A 38 11.37 -6.02 1.08
C ARG A 38 11.06 -4.53 1.32
N ALA A 39 12.07 -3.66 1.25
CA ALA A 39 11.91 -2.22 1.33
C ALA A 39 10.95 -1.65 0.26
N CYS A 40 10.76 -2.34 -0.88
CA CYS A 40 9.91 -1.80 -1.93
C CYS A 40 8.40 -1.89 -1.68
N CYS A 41 7.89 -2.81 -0.87
CA CYS A 41 6.43 -2.92 -0.65
C CYS A 41 5.81 -1.65 -0.01
N ARG A 42 6.62 -0.71 0.50
CA ARG A 42 6.16 0.58 1.04
C ARG A 42 6.98 1.76 0.51
N GLY A 43 7.80 1.52 -0.52
CA GLY A 43 8.67 2.55 -1.07
C GLY A 43 7.89 3.47 -2.02
N LEU A 44 7.88 4.77 -1.74
CA LEU A 44 7.34 5.79 -2.64
C LEU A 44 8.41 6.18 -3.68
N MET A 45 8.82 5.21 -4.49
CA MET A 45 9.75 5.42 -5.60
C MET A 45 9.36 4.58 -6.84
N PRO A 46 9.71 5.00 -8.06
CA PRO A 46 9.22 4.40 -9.31
C PRO A 46 9.38 2.89 -9.36
N GLN A 47 10.57 2.38 -9.03
CA GLN A 47 10.84 0.94 -9.04
C GLN A 47 9.96 0.14 -8.07
N CYS A 48 9.53 0.76 -6.98
CA CYS A 48 8.69 0.10 -5.98
C CYS A 48 7.21 0.14 -6.36
N LYS A 49 6.73 1.26 -6.91
CA LYS A 49 5.36 1.39 -7.41
C LYS A 49 5.11 0.55 -8.66
N ALA A 50 6.07 0.52 -9.59
CA ALA A 50 6.04 -0.36 -10.75
C ALA A 50 5.92 -1.83 -10.31
N CYS A 51 6.77 -2.23 -9.35
CA CYS A 51 6.71 -3.55 -8.73
C CYS A 51 5.36 -3.87 -8.07
N GLU A 52 4.80 -2.94 -7.29
CA GLU A 52 3.48 -3.10 -6.65
C GLU A 52 2.36 -3.33 -7.69
N GLU A 53 2.47 -2.67 -8.84
CA GLU A 53 1.52 -2.79 -9.95
C GLU A 53 1.82 -3.95 -10.91
N GLY A 54 2.95 -4.64 -10.75
CA GLY A 54 3.40 -5.70 -11.66
C GLY A 54 3.81 -5.19 -13.05
N LEU A 55 4.28 -3.95 -13.14
CA LEU A 55 4.77 -3.29 -14.35
C LEU A 55 6.29 -3.16 -14.32
N SER A 56 6.91 -2.98 -15.50
CA SER A 56 8.27 -2.41 -15.58
C SER A 56 8.27 -0.94 -15.15
N VAL A 57 9.45 -0.39 -14.83
CA VAL A 57 9.57 1.02 -14.42
C VAL A 57 9.16 1.94 -15.55
N GLU A 58 9.53 1.59 -16.78
CA GLU A 58 9.24 2.35 -18.00
C GLU A 58 7.74 2.38 -18.30
N GLU A 59 7.05 1.23 -18.18
CA GLU A 59 5.59 1.16 -18.33
C GLU A 59 4.87 1.95 -17.24
N TRP A 60 5.38 1.88 -16.00
CA TRP A 60 4.82 2.64 -14.89
C TRP A 60 5.02 4.16 -15.08
N LEU A 61 6.19 4.59 -15.56
CA LEU A 61 6.45 5.99 -15.90
C LEU A 61 5.57 6.45 -17.07
N ALA A 62 5.42 5.68 -18.15
CA ALA A 62 4.54 6.04 -19.26
C ALA A 62 3.07 6.21 -18.83
N LYS A 63 2.63 5.45 -17.82
CA LYS A 63 1.29 5.56 -17.23
C LYS A 63 1.15 6.76 -16.29
N THR A 64 2.18 7.07 -15.51
CA THR A 64 2.14 8.06 -14.42
C THR A 64 2.59 9.46 -14.86
N CYS A 65 3.52 9.51 -15.81
CA CYS A 65 4.17 10.69 -16.37
C CYS A 65 3.93 10.75 -17.89
N PRO A 66 2.86 11.42 -18.36
CA PRO A 66 2.44 11.40 -19.76
C PRO A 66 3.35 12.21 -20.70
N ASP A 67 4.31 12.94 -20.17
CA ASP A 67 5.28 13.80 -20.85
C ASP A 67 6.56 13.09 -21.29
N GLY A 68 6.69 11.78 -21.04
CA GLY A 68 7.86 11.00 -21.45
C GLY A 68 9.06 11.14 -20.50
N ALA A 69 8.79 11.50 -19.24
CA ALA A 69 9.78 11.62 -18.19
C ALA A 69 10.60 10.32 -18.02
N SER A 70 11.89 10.49 -17.73
CA SER A 70 12.81 9.38 -17.48
C SER A 70 12.92 9.01 -16.00
N ASP A 71 12.39 9.85 -15.11
CA ASP A 71 12.29 9.58 -13.67
C ASP A 71 11.04 10.23 -13.07
N ALA A 72 10.68 9.80 -11.86
CA ALA A 72 9.67 10.45 -11.04
C ALA A 72 10.04 10.39 -9.55
N HIS A 73 9.71 11.45 -8.82
CA HIS A 73 9.84 11.49 -7.37
C HIS A 73 8.50 11.82 -6.70
N TYR A 74 8.34 11.31 -5.47
CA TYR A 74 7.14 11.55 -4.69
C TYR A 74 7.04 13.04 -4.32
N GLY A 75 6.02 13.70 -4.85
CA GLY A 75 5.74 15.13 -4.64
C GLY A 75 4.76 15.42 -3.51
N GLY A 76 4.27 14.40 -2.81
CA GLY A 76 3.35 14.55 -1.69
C GLY A 76 2.03 13.80 -1.86
N TRP A 77 1.07 14.10 -1.00
CA TRP A 77 -0.26 13.49 -0.99
C TRP A 77 -1.30 14.53 -1.35
N ASN A 78 -2.19 14.20 -2.28
CA ASN A 78 -3.37 14.99 -2.57
C ASN A 78 -4.52 14.51 -1.68
N GLU A 79 -4.93 15.33 -0.71
CA GLU A 79 -6.00 14.98 0.24
C GLU A 79 -7.37 14.84 -0.43
N GLU A 80 -7.67 15.62 -1.46
CA GLU A 80 -8.98 15.61 -2.12
C GLU A 80 -9.19 14.32 -2.92
N THR A 81 -8.17 13.93 -3.67
CA THR A 81 -8.20 12.74 -4.54
C THR A 81 -7.76 11.47 -3.83
N GLN A 82 -7.23 11.59 -2.60
CA GLN A 82 -6.66 10.50 -1.82
C GLN A 82 -5.63 9.70 -2.63
N LYS A 83 -4.72 10.43 -3.28
CA LYS A 83 -3.70 9.86 -4.17
C LYS A 83 -2.34 10.52 -3.98
N GLU A 84 -1.31 9.75 -4.28
CA GLU A 84 0.07 10.21 -4.36
C GLU A 84 0.22 11.19 -5.53
N ILE A 85 0.94 12.28 -5.29
CA ILE A 85 1.38 13.22 -6.32
C ILE A 85 2.78 12.81 -6.75
N TRP A 86 3.00 12.69 -8.06
CA TRP A 86 4.30 12.38 -8.65
C TRP A 86 4.81 13.59 -9.42
N ILE A 87 6.05 13.97 -9.16
CA ILE A 87 6.75 15.00 -9.94
C ILE A 87 7.65 14.26 -10.92
N CYS A 88 7.38 14.49 -12.20
CA CYS A 88 8.05 13.82 -13.32
C CYS A 88 9.24 14.67 -13.78
N GLU A 89 10.38 14.02 -14.03
CA GLU A 89 11.62 14.66 -14.45
C GLU A 89 12.16 14.00 -15.72
N ASP A 90 12.64 14.83 -16.65
CA ASP A 90 13.19 14.36 -17.92
C ASP A 90 14.65 13.88 -17.78
N THR A 91 15.33 14.30 -16.71
CA THR A 91 16.72 13.95 -16.43
C THR A 91 16.83 12.83 -15.41
N PRO A 92 17.55 11.73 -15.72
CA PRO A 92 17.82 10.68 -14.74
C PRO A 92 18.59 11.23 -13.54
N ARG A 93 18.25 10.78 -12.32
CA ARG A 93 19.04 11.11 -11.12
C ARG A 93 20.49 10.67 -11.28
N GLU A 94 21.43 11.59 -11.04
CA GLU A 94 22.84 11.24 -10.89
C GLU A 94 22.99 10.30 -9.69
N LYS A 95 23.47 9.08 -9.95
CA LYS A 95 23.80 8.14 -8.91
C LYS A 95 25.00 8.71 -8.14
N ILE A 96 24.77 9.09 -6.88
CA ILE A 96 25.87 9.44 -5.98
C ILE A 96 26.63 8.15 -5.68
N GLU A 97 27.84 8.03 -6.23
CA GLU A 97 28.79 7.00 -5.83
C GLU A 97 29.38 7.40 -4.48
N ILE A 98 28.96 6.72 -3.42
CA ILE A 98 29.64 6.81 -2.12
C ILE A 98 30.82 5.84 -2.22
N ASN A 99 32.03 6.36 -2.36
CA ASN A 99 33.24 5.56 -2.21
C ASN A 99 33.34 5.12 -0.75
N ASP A 100 33.46 3.80 -0.54
CA ASP A 100 33.65 3.16 0.76
C ASP A 100 34.89 3.67 1.52
#